data_AF-A0A553QQZ0-F1
#
_entry.id   AF-A0A553QQZ0-F1
#
_cell.length_a   1.000
_cell.length_b   1.000
_cell.length_c   1.000
_cell.angle_alpha   90.00
_cell.angle_beta   90.00
_cell.angle_gamma   90.00
#
_symmetry.space_group_name_H-M   'P 1'
#
loop_
_entity.id
_entity.type
_entity.pdbx_description
1 polymer ?
#
loop_
_entity_poly.entity_id
_entity_poly.type
_entity_poly.pdbx_seq_one_letter_code
_entity_poly.pdbx_strand_id
1 'polypeptide(L)'
;INSTRFAHVFVESGKYVFLDNAVSDWSLIVVVSEKGSECNPTTLAFQPSTPAQLVRHGIVKKHKLNLLPDWEFIMGILSLLVLLIIVLTVSALVLRPNRSKLIAHGRPKPKWRGLGEPSVPVEYVHNAD
;
A
#
# COMPACT_ATOMS: atom_id res chain seq x y z
N ILE A 1 3.89 45.34 -34.19
CA ILE A 1 2.70 44.58 -34.63
C ILE A 1 2.19 43.80 -33.42
N ASN A 2 1.08 44.23 -32.83
CA ASN A 2 0.38 43.43 -31.82
C ASN A 2 -0.64 42.56 -32.56
N SER A 3 -0.29 41.29 -32.80
CA SER A 3 -1.21 40.31 -33.38
C SER A 3 -1.88 39.52 -32.26
N THR A 4 -3.21 39.52 -32.23
CA THR A 4 -4.02 38.77 -31.25
C THR A 4 -4.45 37.40 -31.77
N ARG A 5 -4.07 37.05 -33.01
CA ARG A 5 -4.50 35.82 -33.67
C ARG A 5 -3.29 35.05 -34.20
N PHE A 6 -3.36 33.74 -34.03
CA PHE A 6 -2.38 32.77 -34.50
C PHE A 6 -3.12 31.68 -35.30
N ALA A 7 -2.54 31.26 -36.42
CA ALA A 7 -3.05 30.15 -37.23
C ALA A 7 -1.88 29.32 -37.74
N HIS A 8 -2.00 28.00 -37.65
CA HIS A 8 -1.01 27.05 -38.12
C HIS A 8 -1.72 25.82 -38.71
N VAL A 9 -1.19 25.29 -39.80
CA VAL A 9 -1.71 24.09 -40.47
C VAL A 9 -0.71 22.95 -40.25
N PHE A 10 -1.18 21.87 -39.64
CA PHE A 10 -0.38 20.67 -39.43
C PHE A 10 -0.56 19.72 -40.61
N VAL A 11 0.54 19.38 -41.30
CA VAL A 11 0.55 18.47 -42.45
C VAL A 11 0.87 17.03 -42.02
N GLU A 12 1.71 16.88 -41.01
CA GLU A 12 2.18 15.59 -40.51
C GLU A 12 1.43 15.18 -39.24
N SER A 13 1.21 13.88 -39.08
CA SER A 13 0.69 13.32 -37.84
C SER A 13 1.74 13.42 -36.74
N GLY A 14 1.34 13.83 -35.54
CA GLY A 14 2.28 14.05 -34.46
C GLY A 14 1.67 14.68 -33.22
N LYS A 15 2.54 15.01 -32.26
CA LYS A 15 2.19 15.70 -31.02
C LYS A 15 2.99 16.99 -30.96
N TYR A 16 2.29 18.11 -30.92
CA TYR A 16 2.88 19.43 -30.93
C TYR A 16 2.56 20.11 -29.60
N VAL A 17 3.58 20.69 -28.97
CA VAL A 17 3.44 21.38 -27.67
C VAL A 17 3.74 22.85 -27.89
N PHE A 18 2.76 23.68 -27.58
CA PHE A 18 2.89 25.13 -27.55
C PHE A 18 3.03 25.56 -26.09
N LEU A 19 4.04 26.37 -25.82
CA LEU A 19 4.32 26.93 -24.50
C LEU A 19 4.02 28.43 -24.53
N ASP A 20 3.47 28.95 -23.44
CA ASP A 20 3.32 30.39 -23.28
C ASP A 20 4.66 30.99 -22.79
N ASN A 21 5.13 32.03 -23.49
CA ASN A 21 6.40 32.68 -23.16
C ASN A 21 6.29 33.63 -21.96
N ALA A 22 5.10 34.13 -21.65
CA ALA A 22 4.84 34.99 -20.50
C ALA A 22 4.52 34.19 -19.23
N VAL A 23 3.88 33.01 -19.37
CA VAL A 23 3.52 32.12 -18.25
C VAL A 23 4.06 30.72 -18.49
N SER A 24 5.15 30.35 -17.81
CA SER A 24 5.86 29.08 -18.00
C SER A 24 4.99 27.82 -17.80
N ASP A 25 3.95 27.92 -16.99
CA ASP A 25 3.10 26.78 -16.61
C ASP A 25 1.97 26.54 -17.63
N TRP A 26 1.76 27.46 -18.57
CA TRP A 26 0.71 27.33 -19.57
C TRP A 26 1.23 26.62 -20.80
N SER A 27 0.48 25.58 -21.21
CA SER A 27 0.78 24.83 -22.41
C SER A 27 -0.49 24.38 -23.13
N LEU A 28 -0.39 24.28 -24.45
CA LEU A 28 -1.40 23.70 -25.32
C LEU A 28 -0.77 22.54 -26.08
N ILE A 29 -1.42 21.39 -26.04
CA ILE A 29 -0.95 20.18 -26.72
C ILE A 29 -1.92 19.87 -27.85
N VAL A 30 -1.40 19.83 -29.08
CA VAL A 30 -2.15 19.48 -30.28
C VAL A 30 -1.74 18.09 -30.71
N VAL A 31 -2.73 17.19 -30.81
CA VAL A 31 -2.53 15.81 -31.26
C VAL A 31 -3.14 15.68 -32.65
N VAL A 32 -2.29 15.41 -33.63
CA VAL A 32 -2.68 15.22 -35.02
C VAL A 32 -2.63 13.73 -35.31
N SER A 33 -3.80 13.12 -35.41
CA SER A 33 -3.94 11.70 -35.69
C SER A 33 -3.58 11.39 -37.15
N GLU A 34 -3.31 10.12 -37.44
CA GLU A 34 -3.00 9.66 -38.81
C GLU A 34 -4.14 9.95 -39.79
N LYS A 35 -3.80 10.12 -41.06
CA LYS A 35 -4.77 10.38 -42.12
C LYS A 35 -5.77 9.21 -42.20
N GLY A 36 -7.05 9.53 -42.20
CA GLY A 36 -8.14 8.55 -42.26
C GLY A 36 -8.59 8.02 -40.89
N SER A 37 -7.97 8.48 -39.80
CA SER A 37 -8.52 8.25 -38.46
C SER A 37 -9.75 9.13 -38.22
N GLU A 38 -10.79 8.58 -37.62
CA GLU A 38 -11.97 9.34 -37.24
C GLU A 38 -11.76 10.00 -35.87
N CYS A 39 -12.12 11.29 -35.79
CA CYS A 39 -12.25 11.96 -34.51
C CYS A 39 -13.50 11.44 -33.82
N ASN A 40 -13.40 11.09 -32.53
CA ASN A 40 -14.56 10.66 -31.76
C ASN A 40 -15.54 11.84 -31.62
N PRO A 41 -16.77 11.75 -32.18
CA PRO A 41 -17.71 12.86 -32.22
C PRO A 41 -18.21 13.27 -30.83
N THR A 42 -18.09 12.37 -29.85
CA THR A 42 -18.50 12.61 -28.45
C THR A 42 -17.39 13.30 -27.65
N THR A 43 -16.16 13.38 -28.18
CA THR A 43 -15.06 14.05 -27.48
C THR A 43 -15.08 15.55 -27.76
N LEU A 44 -15.01 16.33 -26.68
CA LEU A 44 -14.83 17.78 -26.79
C LEU A 44 -13.52 18.10 -27.53
N ALA A 45 -13.57 19.10 -28.41
CA ALA A 45 -12.41 19.55 -29.18
C ALA A 45 -11.27 20.08 -28.29
N PHE A 46 -11.62 20.68 -27.15
CA PHE A 46 -10.65 21.11 -26.12
C PHE A 46 -10.86 20.29 -24.86
N GLN A 47 -9.77 19.72 -24.36
CA GLN A 47 -9.76 18.92 -23.15
C GLN A 47 -8.71 19.45 -22.17
N PRO A 48 -8.98 19.37 -20.86
CA PRO A 48 -7.98 19.75 -19.88
C PRO A 48 -6.78 18.79 -19.93
N SER A 49 -5.58 19.32 -19.65
CA SER A 49 -4.30 18.59 -19.57
C SER A 49 -4.20 17.68 -18.34
N THR A 50 -5.27 16.94 -18.03
CA THR A 50 -5.30 16.00 -16.93
C THR A 50 -4.39 14.80 -17.22
N PRO A 51 -3.79 14.18 -16.17
CA PRO A 51 -2.90 13.02 -16.37
C PRO A 51 -3.54 11.87 -17.16
N ALA A 52 -4.85 11.63 -16.97
CA ALA A 52 -5.59 10.62 -17.72
C ALA A 52 -5.65 10.92 -19.23
N GLN A 53 -5.89 12.18 -19.62
CA GLN A 53 -5.91 12.58 -21.03
C GLN A 53 -4.50 12.54 -21.64
N LEU A 54 -3.50 13.00 -20.89
CA LEU A 54 -2.10 12.93 -21.33
C LEU A 54 -1.65 11.49 -21.60
N VAL A 55 -2.06 10.52 -20.77
CA VAL A 55 -1.78 9.11 -21.01
C VAL A 55 -2.58 8.54 -22.17
N ARG A 56 -3.87 8.89 -22.30
CA ARG A 56 -4.72 8.44 -23.43
C ARG A 56 -4.14 8.84 -24.78
N HIS A 57 -3.65 10.07 -24.88
CA HIS A 57 -2.97 10.56 -26.09
C HIS A 57 -1.48 10.18 -26.13
N GLY A 58 -0.97 9.42 -25.17
CA GLY A 58 0.42 8.96 -25.10
C GLY A 58 1.44 10.11 -25.03
N ILE A 59 1.05 11.27 -24.51
CA ILE A 59 1.91 12.45 -24.36
C ILE A 59 2.89 12.22 -23.22
N VAL A 60 2.41 11.71 -22.10
CA VAL A 60 3.27 11.24 -21.00
C VAL A 60 3.45 9.73 -21.14
N LYS A 61 4.70 9.25 -21.00
CA LYS A 61 4.95 7.82 -20.78
C LYS A 61 4.10 7.39 -19.60
N LYS A 62 3.51 6.19 -19.66
CA LYS A 62 2.74 5.59 -18.55
C LYS A 62 3.62 5.57 -17.29
N HIS A 63 3.68 6.68 -16.56
CA HIS A 63 3.97 6.64 -15.15
C HIS A 63 2.84 5.80 -14.58
N LYS A 64 3.17 4.88 -13.67
CA LYS A 64 2.20 4.10 -12.91
C LYS A 64 1.37 5.13 -12.15
N LEU A 65 0.38 5.73 -12.82
CA LEU A 65 -0.54 6.68 -12.23
C LEU A 65 -1.19 5.80 -11.16
N ASN A 66 -0.94 6.10 -9.89
CA ASN A 66 -1.52 5.40 -8.75
C ASN A 66 -3.02 5.70 -8.66
N LEU A 67 -3.73 5.57 -9.80
CA LEU A 67 -5.17 5.73 -9.94
C LEU A 67 -5.89 4.65 -9.13
N LEU A 68 -5.24 3.48 -8.98
CA LEU A 68 -5.68 2.42 -8.11
C LEU A 68 -4.51 1.94 -7.23
N PRO A 69 -4.77 1.57 -5.97
CA PRO A 69 -3.78 0.91 -5.14
C PRO A 69 -3.43 -0.47 -5.72
N ASP A 70 -2.19 -0.89 -5.49
CA ASP A 70 -1.69 -2.19 -5.94
C ASP A 70 -2.27 -3.30 -5.04
N TRP A 71 -3.47 -3.76 -5.38
CA TRP A 71 -4.21 -4.73 -4.58
C TRP A 71 -3.50 -6.07 -4.47
N GLU A 72 -2.77 -6.51 -5.50
CA GLU A 72 -1.96 -7.73 -5.42
C GLU A 72 -0.86 -7.61 -4.37
N PHE A 73 -0.13 -6.49 -4.39
CA PHE A 73 0.93 -6.24 -3.41
C PHE A 73 0.39 -6.12 -1.99
N ILE A 74 -0.71 -5.39 -1.81
CA ILE A 74 -1.39 -5.23 -0.50
C ILE A 74 -1.84 -6.59 0.03
N MET A 75 -2.53 -7.39 -0.79
CA MET A 75 -3.01 -8.72 -0.40
C MET A 75 -1.85 -9.66 -0.09
N GLY A 76 -0.74 -9.57 -0.82
CA GLY A 76 0.47 -10.33 -0.54
C GLY A 76 1.05 -10.01 0.85
N ILE A 77 1.19 -8.72 1.18
CA ILE A 77 1.69 -8.29 2.51
C ILE A 77 0.74 -8.75 3.62
N LEU A 78 -0.56 -8.53 3.46
CA LEU A 78 -1.55 -8.92 4.46
C LEU A 78 -1.53 -10.43 4.71
N SER A 79 -1.43 -11.23 3.66
CA SER A 79 -1.35 -12.69 3.76
C SER A 79 -0.08 -13.14 4.48
N LEU A 80 1.06 -12.51 4.18
CA LEU A 80 2.33 -12.79 4.86
C LEU A 80 2.26 -12.47 6.36
N LEU A 81 1.67 -11.33 6.72
CA LEU A 81 1.50 -10.92 8.12
C LEU A 81 0.62 -11.91 8.90
N VAL A 82 -0.50 -12.34 8.30
CA VAL A 82 -1.36 -13.36 8.91
C VAL A 82 -0.62 -14.68 9.10
N LEU A 83 0.14 -15.12 8.09
CA LEU A 83 0.93 -16.35 8.17
C LEU A 83 1.98 -16.25 9.29
N LEU A 84 2.68 -15.12 9.42
CA LEU A 84 3.63 -14.87 10.50
C LEU A 84 2.95 -14.94 11.87
N ILE A 85 1.77 -14.34 12.04
CA ILE A 85 1.01 -14.42 13.30
C ILE A 85 0.67 -15.87 13.63
N ILE A 86 0.22 -16.66 12.65
CA ILE A 86 -0.09 -18.08 12.85
C ILE A 86 1.16 -18.86 13.27
N VAL A 87 2.27 -18.67 12.57
CA VAL A 87 3.53 -19.36 12.90
C VAL A 87 3.99 -18.98 14.31
N LEU A 88 3.95 -17.70 14.66
CA LEU A 88 4.34 -17.23 16.00
C LEU A 88 3.42 -17.76 17.09
N THR A 89 2.11 -17.78 16.87
CA THR A 89 1.14 -18.30 17.85
C THR A 89 1.27 -19.81 18.04
N VAL A 90 1.42 -20.57 16.96
CA VAL A 90 1.69 -22.02 17.02
C VAL A 90 3.01 -22.28 17.73
N SER A 91 4.06 -21.55 17.37
CA SER A 91 5.37 -21.68 18.00
C SER A 91 5.28 -21.33 19.49
N ALA A 92 4.59 -20.26 19.87
CA ALA A 92 4.39 -19.90 21.26
C ALA A 92 3.56 -20.94 22.04
N LEU A 93 2.64 -21.64 21.38
CA LEU A 93 1.85 -22.72 21.98
C LEU A 93 2.67 -24.01 22.14
N VAL A 94 3.49 -24.36 21.15
CA VAL A 94 4.35 -25.55 21.16
C VAL A 94 5.56 -25.36 22.08
N LEU A 95 6.23 -24.21 21.98
CA LEU A 95 7.35 -23.83 22.84
C LEU A 95 6.87 -23.35 24.20
N ARG A 96 5.56 -23.23 24.46
CA ARG A 96 5.07 -23.02 25.82
C ARG A 96 5.60 -24.20 26.62
N PRO A 97 6.59 -24.02 27.53
CA PRO A 97 6.99 -25.11 28.40
C PRO A 97 5.71 -25.56 29.09
N ASN A 98 5.51 -26.86 29.20
CA ASN A 98 4.45 -27.45 30.00
C ASN A 98 4.71 -27.05 31.46
N ARG A 99 4.48 -25.77 31.80
CA ARG A 99 4.13 -25.33 33.13
C ARG A 99 2.68 -25.76 33.30
N SER A 100 2.48 -27.07 33.20
CA SER A 100 1.41 -27.77 33.87
C SER A 100 1.30 -27.08 35.22
N LYS A 101 0.13 -26.48 35.45
CA LYS A 101 -0.27 -25.75 36.64
C LYS A 101 0.51 -26.27 37.86
N LEU A 102 1.65 -25.65 38.18
CA LEU A 102 2.31 -25.85 39.47
C LEU A 102 1.45 -25.08 40.47
N ILE A 103 0.28 -25.63 40.75
CA ILE A 103 -0.51 -25.22 41.91
C ILE A 103 0.29 -25.78 43.08
N ALA A 104 1.09 -24.92 43.69
CA ALA A 104 1.62 -25.20 45.02
C ALA A 104 0.40 -25.42 45.93
N HIS A 105 0.04 -26.68 46.18
CA HIS A 105 -1.03 -26.99 47.09
C HIS A 105 -0.51 -26.77 48.51
N GLY A 106 -0.73 -25.56 49.00
CA GLY A 106 -0.34 -25.14 50.33
C GLY A 106 -0.01 -23.66 50.30
N ARG A 107 -0.82 -22.83 50.96
CA ARG A 107 -0.40 -21.46 51.24
C ARG A 107 0.82 -21.56 52.15
N PRO A 108 2.04 -21.19 51.71
CA PRO A 108 3.18 -21.23 52.60
C PRO A 108 2.85 -20.30 53.78
N LYS A 109 2.84 -20.85 55.00
CA LYS A 109 2.66 -20.02 56.20
C LYS A 109 3.79 -18.97 56.19
N PRO A 110 3.51 -17.71 56.49
CA PRO A 110 4.54 -16.69 56.47
C PRO A 110 5.61 -17.01 57.52
N LYS A 111 6.88 -16.71 57.18
CA LYS A 111 8.10 -17.13 57.90
C LYS A 111 8.06 -16.89 59.43
N TRP A 112 7.32 -15.89 59.88
CA TRP A 112 7.17 -15.55 61.30
C TRP A 112 6.21 -16.46 62.09
N ARG A 113 5.38 -17.29 61.43
CA ARG A 113 4.48 -18.26 62.09
C ARG A 113 5.08 -19.64 62.34
N GLY A 114 6.27 -19.93 61.81
CA GLY A 114 6.90 -21.26 61.87
C GLY A 114 8.22 -21.30 62.64
N LEU A 115 8.50 -20.31 63.50
CA LEU A 115 9.74 -20.31 64.31
C LEU A 115 9.71 -21.50 65.28
N GLY A 116 10.48 -22.54 64.98
CA GLY A 116 10.59 -23.77 65.78
C GLY A 116 10.07 -25.04 65.08
N GLU A 117 9.38 -24.92 63.93
CA GLU A 117 8.94 -26.08 63.14
C GLU A 117 10.06 -26.53 62.18
N PRO A 118 10.26 -27.85 61.97
CA PRO A 118 11.16 -28.36 60.95
C PRO A 118 10.73 -27.88 59.55
N SER A 119 11.69 -27.49 58.72
CA SER A 119 11.42 -27.10 57.33
C SER A 119 10.88 -28.29 56.53
N VAL A 120 9.59 -28.28 56.18
CA VAL A 120 9.01 -29.26 55.26
C VAL A 120 9.21 -28.75 53.83
N PRO A 121 9.88 -29.51 52.93
CA PRO A 121 10.02 -29.10 51.54
C PRO A 121 8.65 -29.04 50.87
N VAL A 122 8.45 -28.01 50.03
CA VAL A 122 7.22 -27.85 49.24
C VAL A 122 7.14 -29.02 48.26
N GLU A 123 6.13 -29.87 48.43
CA GLU A 123 5.90 -31.02 47.56
C GLU A 123 5.14 -30.55 46.31
N TYR A 124 5.78 -30.71 45.15
CA TYR A 124 5.16 -30.40 43.86
C TYR A 124 4.61 -31.69 43.26
N VAL A 125 3.29 -31.86 43.26
CA VAL A 125 2.65 -32.98 42.57
C VAL A 125 2.57 -32.66 41.08
N HIS A 126 3.13 -33.55 40.26
CA HIS A 126 2.98 -33.49 38.82
C HIS A 126 1.58 -34.03 38.49
N ASN A 127 0.69 -33.18 37.95
CA ASN A 127 -0.51 -33.70 37.30
C ASN A 127 -0.06 -34.36 35.99
N ALA A 128 -0.19 -35.68 35.92
CA ALA A 128 -0.04 -36.44 34.70
C ALA A 128 -1.44 -36.65 34.11
N ASP A 129 -1.70 -36.01 32.98
CA ASP A 129 -2.76 -36.41 32.04
C ASP A 129 -2.06 -36.99 30.79
#